data_AF-A0A0S8BVL2-F1
#
_entry.id   AF-A0A0S8BVL2-F1
#
_cell.length_a   1.000
_cell.length_b   1.000
_cell.length_c   1.000
_cell.angle_alpha   90.00
_cell.angle_beta   90.00
_cell.angle_gamma   90.00
#
_symmetry.space_group_name_H-M   'P 1'
#
loop_
_entity.id
_entity.type
_entity.pdbx_description
1 polymer ?
#
loop_
_entity_poly.entity_id
_entity_poly.type
_entity_poly.pdbx_seq_one_letter_code
_entity_poly.pdbx_strand_id
1 'polypeptide(L)'
;MRPGETKHFVRRHQAGVSLVELMISLTLGLILLAALLTVFSNSSSARAELERTSRQIENGRYAVQLVADDLRVAGFYGEVNVGSVPVPAVLPDPCSTNPADWNTAVPLHVQGYDTGGGAPACLPIDAKPGSDVFVVRRVKTCEAGIAGCESVTPGKPYVQASLCNTDASQYVLDVDGAVAFPLRKKDCTTAAARREYMVNVYYISNNNGSGQNVPTLTRLELTGAAFVPVPLVEGIEEINVEYGIDTDGDGQPDAYSADPT
;
A
#
# COMPACT_ATOMS: atom_id res chain seq x y z
N MET A 1 -94.68 -8.87 -11.11
CA MET A 1 -94.75 -7.63 -11.91
C MET A 1 -93.91 -6.54 -11.24
N ARG A 2 -92.74 -6.22 -11.81
CA ARG A 2 -92.00 -4.96 -11.61
C ARG A 2 -91.47 -4.53 -12.98
N PRO A 3 -91.53 -3.24 -13.36
CA PRO A 3 -91.25 -2.82 -14.72
C PRO A 3 -89.74 -2.92 -15.01
N GLY A 4 -89.39 -3.39 -16.20
CA GLY A 4 -88.02 -3.47 -16.68
C GLY A 4 -87.43 -2.10 -16.95
N GLU A 5 -86.29 -1.82 -16.33
CA GLU A 5 -85.49 -0.62 -16.55
C GLU A 5 -84.66 -0.81 -17.84
N THR A 6 -85.05 -0.14 -18.91
CA THR A 6 -84.33 -0.16 -20.20
C THR A 6 -83.05 0.66 -20.11
N LYS A 7 -81.92 -0.01 -19.84
CA LYS A 7 -80.59 0.58 -19.97
C LYS A 7 -80.29 0.87 -21.44
N HIS A 8 -80.42 2.12 -21.85
CA HIS A 8 -79.95 2.60 -23.16
C HIS A 8 -78.42 2.50 -23.23
N PHE A 9 -77.91 1.52 -23.97
CA PHE A 9 -76.50 1.47 -24.37
C PHE A 9 -76.27 2.55 -25.43
N VAL A 10 -75.72 3.69 -25.02
CA VAL A 10 -75.18 4.69 -25.93
C VAL A 10 -73.98 4.06 -26.64
N ARG A 11 -74.17 3.59 -27.89
CA ARG A 11 -73.06 3.21 -28.77
C ARG A 11 -72.26 4.47 -29.08
N ARG A 12 -71.17 4.69 -28.34
CA ARG A 12 -70.13 5.63 -28.73
C ARG A 12 -69.60 5.19 -30.10
N HIS A 13 -69.86 6.00 -31.11
CA HIS A 13 -69.23 5.83 -32.41
C HIS A 13 -67.72 6.01 -32.22
N GLN A 14 -66.93 5.01 -32.60
CA GLN A 14 -65.49 5.20 -32.73
C GLN A 14 -65.27 6.20 -33.86
N ALA A 15 -64.89 7.42 -33.52
CA ALA A 15 -64.32 8.33 -34.50
C ALA A 15 -62.98 7.71 -34.92
N GLY A 16 -62.87 7.32 -36.20
CA GLY A 16 -61.61 6.82 -36.74
C GLY A 16 -60.54 7.90 -36.62
N VAL A 17 -59.36 7.53 -36.16
CA VAL A 17 -58.18 8.41 -36.14
C VAL A 17 -57.72 8.66 -37.57
N SER A 18 -57.41 9.91 -37.88
CA SER A 18 -56.83 10.23 -39.18
C SER A 18 -55.41 9.66 -39.29
N LEU A 19 -54.99 9.29 -40.50
CA LEU A 19 -53.62 8.80 -40.75
C LEU A 19 -52.57 9.83 -40.30
N VAL A 20 -52.90 11.12 -40.41
CA VAL A 20 -52.08 12.23 -39.93
C VAL A 20 -51.98 12.29 -38.40
N GLU A 21 -53.08 12.10 -37.65
CA GLU A 21 -53.02 12.00 -36.18
C GLU A 21 -52.17 10.82 -35.70
N LEU A 22 -52.23 9.69 -36.41
CA LEU A 22 -51.41 8.53 -36.09
C LEU A 22 -49.91 8.82 -36.36
N MET A 23 -49.59 9.53 -37.43
CA MET A 23 -48.22 9.97 -37.73
C MET A 23 -47.71 10.97 -36.70
N ILE A 24 -48.53 11.94 -36.28
CA ILE A 24 -48.14 12.94 -35.28
C ILE A 24 -47.96 12.28 -33.90
N SER A 25 -48.88 11.43 -33.49
CA SER A 25 -48.79 10.74 -32.19
C SER A 25 -47.58 9.79 -32.12
N LEU A 26 -47.29 9.04 -33.19
CA LEU A 26 -46.11 8.18 -33.26
C LEU A 26 -44.81 8.99 -33.20
N THR A 27 -44.72 10.09 -33.96
CA THR A 27 -43.51 10.93 -33.98
C THR A 27 -43.27 11.57 -32.62
N LEU A 28 -44.30 12.11 -31.97
CA LEU A 28 -44.19 12.64 -30.60
C LEU A 28 -43.81 11.56 -29.58
N GLY A 29 -44.41 10.36 -29.68
CA GLY A 29 -44.06 9.22 -28.83
C GLY A 29 -42.60 8.80 -28.97
N LEU A 30 -42.08 8.76 -30.20
CA LEU A 30 -40.68 8.46 -30.48
C LEU A 30 -39.74 9.53 -29.93
N ILE A 31 -40.08 10.81 -30.06
CA ILE A 31 -39.29 11.92 -29.51
C ILE A 31 -39.21 11.81 -27.99
N LEU A 32 -40.33 11.53 -27.32
CA LEU A 32 -40.37 11.37 -25.85
C LEU A 32 -39.55 10.16 -25.39
N LEU A 33 -39.68 9.02 -26.06
CA LEU A 33 -38.89 7.82 -25.74
C LEU A 33 -37.39 8.07 -25.96
N ALA A 34 -37.01 8.74 -27.06
CA ALA A 34 -35.61 9.11 -27.31
C ALA A 34 -35.05 10.02 -26.21
N ALA A 35 -35.81 11.02 -25.77
CA ALA A 35 -35.43 11.90 -24.67
C ALA A 35 -35.27 11.15 -23.33
N LEU A 36 -36.14 10.20 -23.03
CA LEU A 36 -36.04 9.39 -21.81
C LEU A 36 -34.83 8.45 -21.85
N LEU A 37 -34.56 7.84 -23.00
CA LEU A 37 -33.40 6.95 -23.19
C LEU A 37 -32.08 7.70 -22.99
N THR A 38 -31.96 8.93 -23.52
CA THR A 38 -30.74 9.74 -23.32
C THR A 38 -30.56 10.14 -21.86
N VAL A 39 -31.62 10.56 -21.16
CA VAL A 39 -31.56 10.87 -19.72
C VAL A 39 -31.14 9.65 -18.91
N PHE A 40 -31.71 8.48 -19.18
CA PHE A 40 -31.37 7.25 -18.47
C PHE A 40 -29.92 6.82 -18.73
N SER A 41 -29.47 6.85 -19.99
CA SER A 41 -28.08 6.53 -20.37
C SER A 41 -27.08 7.47 -19.69
N ASN A 42 -27.35 8.77 -19.72
CA ASN A 42 -26.52 9.78 -19.07
C ASN A 42 -26.48 9.58 -17.55
N SER A 43 -27.61 9.29 -16.92
CA SER A 43 -27.66 9.00 -15.47
C SER A 43 -26.89 7.74 -15.11
N SER A 44 -26.99 6.68 -15.91
CA SER A 44 -26.26 5.42 -15.71
C SER A 44 -24.74 5.64 -15.80
N SER A 45 -24.29 6.30 -16.87
CA SER A 45 -22.87 6.63 -17.07
C SER A 45 -22.34 7.53 -15.95
N ALA A 46 -23.11 8.53 -15.53
CA ALA A 46 -22.74 9.40 -14.42
C ALA A 46 -22.61 8.63 -13.09
N ARG A 47 -23.52 7.70 -12.80
CA ARG A 47 -23.43 6.84 -11.60
C ARG A 47 -22.19 5.96 -11.62
N ALA A 48 -21.91 5.31 -12.76
CA ALA A 48 -20.72 4.49 -12.91
C ALA A 48 -19.43 5.30 -12.74
N GLU A 49 -19.42 6.55 -13.21
CA GLU A 49 -18.27 7.44 -13.03
C GLU A 49 -18.08 7.86 -11.57
N LEU A 50 -19.17 8.24 -10.88
CA LEU A 50 -19.12 8.54 -9.45
C LEU A 50 -18.59 7.36 -8.62
N GLU A 51 -18.99 6.13 -8.96
CA GLU A 51 -18.46 4.93 -8.29
C GLU A 51 -16.96 4.72 -8.56
N ARG A 52 -16.48 4.96 -9.79
CA ARG A 52 -15.04 4.87 -10.11
C ARG A 52 -14.24 5.90 -9.33
N THR A 53 -14.66 7.17 -9.33
CA THR A 53 -13.99 8.23 -8.58
C THR A 53 -14.03 7.94 -7.07
N SER A 54 -15.15 7.45 -6.54
CA SER A 54 -15.25 7.09 -5.12
C SER A 54 -14.27 5.98 -4.74
N ARG A 55 -14.10 4.95 -5.59
CA ARG A 55 -13.10 3.90 -5.36
C ARG A 55 -11.68 4.43 -5.43
N GLN A 56 -11.37 5.30 -6.39
CA GLN A 56 -10.04 5.91 -6.50
C GLN A 56 -9.69 6.74 -5.26
N ILE A 57 -10.63 7.52 -4.74
CA ILE A 57 -10.42 8.32 -3.52
C ILE A 57 -10.21 7.41 -2.30
N GLU A 58 -11.02 6.36 -2.17
CA GLU A 58 -10.89 5.42 -1.04
C GLU A 58 -9.56 4.66 -1.09
N ASN A 59 -9.19 4.13 -2.27
CA ASN A 59 -7.92 3.46 -2.48
C ASN A 59 -6.73 4.39 -2.24
N GLY A 60 -6.78 5.62 -2.76
CA GLY A 60 -5.73 6.63 -2.53
C GLY A 60 -5.56 6.96 -1.05
N ARG A 61 -6.66 7.20 -0.32
CA ARG A 61 -6.62 7.44 1.12
C ARG A 61 -6.05 6.25 1.88
N TYR A 62 -6.48 5.04 1.54
CA TYR A 62 -5.99 3.82 2.17
C TYR A 62 -4.49 3.59 1.90
N ALA A 63 -4.01 3.84 0.67
CA ALA A 63 -2.60 3.74 0.31
C ALA A 63 -1.73 4.69 1.15
N VAL A 64 -2.13 5.96 1.27
CA VAL A 64 -1.41 6.94 2.09
C VAL A 64 -1.40 6.54 3.56
N GLN A 65 -2.53 6.08 4.11
CA GLN A 65 -2.60 5.62 5.49
C GLN A 65 -1.67 4.42 5.73
N LEU A 66 -1.69 3.44 4.84
CA LEU A 66 -0.87 2.23 4.93
C LEU A 66 0.64 2.55 4.92
N VAL A 67 1.05 3.47 4.04
CA VAL A 67 2.45 3.93 3.97
C VAL A 67 2.82 4.73 5.22
N ALA A 68 1.95 5.65 5.66
CA ALA A 68 2.18 6.45 6.86
C ALA A 68 2.31 5.59 8.12
N ASP A 69 1.52 4.52 8.24
CA ASP A 69 1.57 3.60 9.38
C ASP A 69 2.91 2.85 9.45
N ASP A 70 3.51 2.46 8.32
CA ASP A 70 4.84 1.82 8.31
C ASP A 70 5.97 2.84 8.53
N LEU A 71 5.89 4.02 7.91
CA LEU A 71 6.85 5.11 8.10
C LEU A 71 6.90 5.60 9.55
N ARG A 72 5.75 5.64 10.25
CA ARG A 72 5.67 6.05 11.66
C ARG A 72 6.52 5.21 12.60
N VAL A 73 6.78 3.95 12.23
CA VAL A 73 7.56 2.99 13.01
C VAL A 73 8.87 2.60 12.31
N ALA A 74 9.26 3.34 11.27
CA ALA A 74 10.56 3.23 10.64
C ALA A 74 11.67 3.46 11.67
N GLY A 75 12.76 2.69 11.58
CA GLY A 75 13.87 2.81 12.53
C GLY A 75 13.60 2.29 13.92
N PHE A 76 12.45 1.68 14.17
CA PHE A 76 12.24 0.92 15.39
C PHE A 76 13.09 -0.35 15.37
N TYR A 77 14.04 -0.47 16.29
CA TYR A 77 14.92 -1.63 16.48
C TYR A 77 14.83 -2.24 17.90
N GLY A 78 13.73 -1.99 18.62
CA GLY A 78 13.60 -2.41 20.01
C GLY A 78 14.57 -1.66 20.93
N GLU A 79 15.37 -2.38 21.71
CA GLU A 79 16.32 -1.82 22.68
C GLU A 79 17.71 -1.56 22.10
N VAL A 80 17.90 -1.71 20.77
CA VAL A 80 19.15 -1.37 20.10
C VAL A 80 19.37 0.14 20.13
N ASN A 81 20.55 0.56 20.56
CA ASN A 81 20.98 1.95 20.39
C ASN A 81 21.47 2.18 18.95
N VAL A 82 20.56 2.63 18.07
CA VAL A 82 20.88 2.94 16.68
C VAL A 82 21.98 4.01 16.58
N GLY A 83 21.98 5.01 17.47
CA GLY A 83 22.94 6.12 17.44
C GLY A 83 24.39 5.69 17.72
N SER A 84 24.63 4.48 18.25
CA SER A 84 25.98 3.93 18.37
C SER A 84 26.46 3.17 17.12
N VAL A 85 25.59 2.96 16.13
CA VAL A 85 25.98 2.35 14.85
C VAL A 85 26.49 3.46 13.92
N PRO A 86 27.72 3.33 13.37
CA PRO A 86 28.25 4.32 12.44
C PRO A 86 27.35 4.48 11.20
N VAL A 87 27.13 5.73 10.79
CA VAL A 87 26.44 6.03 9.53
C VAL A 87 27.28 5.47 8.37
N PRO A 88 26.69 4.68 7.46
CA PRO A 88 27.43 4.08 6.35
C PRO A 88 27.90 5.16 5.36
N ALA A 89 29.12 5.00 4.84
CA ALA A 89 29.70 5.93 3.86
C ALA A 89 29.17 5.72 2.43
N VAL A 90 28.43 4.63 2.20
CA VAL A 90 27.81 4.27 0.93
C VAL A 90 26.38 3.86 1.23
N LEU A 91 25.44 4.26 0.36
CA LEU A 91 24.05 3.85 0.48
C LEU A 91 23.94 2.31 0.53
N PRO A 92 23.33 1.74 1.58
CA PRO A 92 23.14 0.30 1.68
C PRO A 92 22.27 -0.24 0.56
N ASP A 93 22.60 -1.43 0.06
CA ASP A 93 21.76 -2.13 -0.91
C ASP A 93 20.49 -2.68 -0.21
N PRO A 94 19.29 -2.18 -0.52
CA PRO A 94 18.04 -2.68 0.05
C PRO A 94 17.70 -4.10 -0.42
N CYS A 95 18.36 -4.60 -1.46
CA CYS A 95 18.15 -5.92 -2.03
C CYS A 95 19.12 -6.97 -1.49
N SER A 96 20.07 -6.57 -0.65
CA SER A 96 21.00 -7.51 -0.06
C SER A 96 20.30 -8.47 0.89
N THR A 97 20.70 -9.73 0.82
CA THR A 97 20.28 -10.79 1.75
C THR A 97 21.40 -11.16 2.73
N ASN A 98 22.48 -10.37 2.75
CA ASN A 98 23.63 -10.59 3.60
C ASN A 98 23.46 -9.84 4.94
N PRO A 99 23.56 -10.54 6.08
CA PRO A 99 23.53 -9.92 7.41
C PRO A 99 24.50 -8.75 7.60
N ALA A 100 25.69 -8.80 6.98
CA ALA A 100 26.66 -7.71 7.09
C ALA A 100 26.12 -6.38 6.52
N ASP A 101 25.41 -6.44 5.40
CA ASP A 101 24.84 -5.25 4.75
C ASP A 101 23.63 -4.73 5.53
N TRP A 102 22.87 -5.62 6.18
CA TRP A 102 21.80 -5.19 7.07
C TRP A 102 22.32 -4.44 8.30
N ASN A 103 23.43 -4.90 8.88
CA ASN A 103 24.06 -4.25 10.04
C ASN A 103 24.54 -2.83 9.70
N THR A 104 25.06 -2.60 8.49
CA THR A 104 25.44 -1.25 8.03
C THR A 104 24.23 -0.39 7.68
N ALA A 105 23.09 -1.00 7.35
CA ALA A 105 21.86 -0.30 7.00
C ALA A 105 20.99 0.14 8.21
N VAL A 106 21.28 -0.35 9.42
CA VAL A 106 20.52 -0.02 10.64
C VAL A 106 20.26 1.48 10.82
N PRO A 107 21.25 2.39 10.72
CA PRO A 107 21.01 3.83 10.90
C PRO A 107 20.23 4.50 9.76
N LEU A 108 20.07 3.84 8.60
CA LEU A 108 19.31 4.37 7.46
C LEU A 108 17.93 3.73 7.37
N HIS A 109 17.00 4.28 8.15
CA HIS A 109 15.66 3.74 8.37
C HIS A 109 14.72 3.88 7.17
N VAL A 110 14.83 5.02 6.49
CA VAL A 110 14.09 5.35 5.27
C VAL A 110 15.11 5.71 4.20
N GLN A 111 14.94 5.16 3.01
CA GLN A 111 15.82 5.43 1.88
C GLN A 111 15.00 5.53 0.60
N GLY A 112 15.19 6.63 -0.15
CA GLY A 112 14.48 6.91 -1.39
C GLY A 112 15.33 6.56 -2.60
N TYR A 113 14.65 6.28 -3.70
CA TYR A 113 15.22 6.08 -5.01
C TYR A 113 14.32 6.79 -6.01
N ASP A 114 14.83 7.90 -6.53
CA ASP A 114 14.19 8.62 -7.62
C ASP A 114 14.44 7.88 -8.95
N THR A 115 13.48 8.02 -9.85
CA THR A 115 13.41 7.56 -11.24
C THR A 115 14.66 7.82 -12.09
N GLY A 116 15.53 8.76 -11.71
CA GLY A 116 16.82 9.03 -12.36
C GLY A 116 18.07 8.45 -11.67
N GLY A 117 17.96 8.03 -10.40
CA GLY A 117 19.09 7.61 -9.55
C GLY A 117 19.47 6.13 -9.63
N GLY A 118 18.68 5.34 -10.36
CA GLY A 118 18.84 3.89 -10.47
C GLY A 118 17.99 3.16 -9.43
N ALA A 119 17.04 2.35 -9.91
CA ALA A 119 16.15 1.61 -9.02
C ALA A 119 16.86 0.41 -8.36
N PRO A 120 16.43 -0.02 -7.16
CA PRO A 120 16.97 -1.22 -6.52
C PRO A 120 16.93 -2.46 -7.43
N ALA A 121 18.02 -3.24 -7.44
CA ALA A 121 18.19 -4.35 -8.38
C ALA A 121 17.21 -5.53 -8.18
N CYS A 122 16.58 -5.64 -7.02
CA CYS A 122 15.59 -6.66 -6.67
C CYS A 122 14.16 -6.29 -7.06
N LEU A 123 13.92 -5.08 -7.57
CA LEU A 123 12.59 -4.75 -8.07
C LEU A 123 12.23 -5.68 -9.23
N PRO A 124 11.04 -6.29 -9.22
CA PRO A 124 10.66 -7.15 -10.33
C PRO A 124 10.41 -6.31 -11.58
N ILE A 125 10.46 -6.97 -12.75
CA ILE A 125 10.37 -6.31 -14.06
C ILE A 125 9.03 -5.59 -14.30
N ASP A 126 8.03 -5.88 -13.48
CA ASP A 126 6.72 -5.24 -13.53
C ASP A 126 6.66 -3.91 -12.77
N ALA A 127 7.74 -3.51 -12.07
CA ALA A 127 7.85 -2.19 -11.48
C ALA A 127 7.61 -1.10 -12.55
N LYS A 128 6.68 -0.18 -12.26
CA LYS A 128 6.25 0.87 -13.15
C LYS A 128 7.34 1.94 -13.23
N PRO A 129 7.89 2.23 -14.43
CA PRO A 129 8.86 3.30 -14.60
C PRO A 129 8.25 4.67 -14.29
N GLY A 130 9.07 5.62 -13.85
CA GLY A 130 8.64 6.99 -13.58
C GLY A 130 7.94 7.19 -12.24
N SER A 131 7.88 6.16 -11.39
CA SER A 131 7.44 6.26 -10.00
C SER A 131 8.63 6.07 -9.05
N ASP A 132 8.63 6.82 -7.96
CA ASP A 132 9.65 6.69 -6.92
C ASP A 132 9.51 5.37 -6.16
N VAL A 133 10.63 4.97 -5.57
CA VAL A 133 10.74 3.79 -4.73
C VAL A 133 11.29 4.23 -3.39
N PHE A 134 10.75 3.71 -2.30
CA PHE A 134 11.30 3.97 -0.98
C PHE A 134 11.36 2.69 -0.15
N VAL A 135 12.34 2.65 0.74
CA VAL A 135 12.68 1.51 1.56
C VAL A 135 12.45 1.88 3.00
N VAL A 136 11.75 1.02 3.75
CA VAL A 136 11.57 1.15 5.20
C VAL A 136 12.25 -0.04 5.88
N ARG A 137 13.15 0.28 6.82
CA ARG A 137 13.89 -0.71 7.62
C ARG A 137 13.53 -0.57 9.08
N ARG A 138 13.15 -1.69 9.70
CA ARG A 138 12.71 -1.78 11.09
C ARG A 138 12.70 -3.23 11.54
N VAL A 139 12.43 -3.45 12.82
CA VAL A 139 12.03 -4.78 13.32
C VAL A 139 10.53 -4.82 13.59
N LYS A 140 9.94 -6.02 13.62
CA LYS A 140 8.58 -6.21 14.12
C LYS A 140 8.46 -5.67 15.54
N THR A 141 7.34 -5.00 15.83
CA THR A 141 7.05 -4.49 17.18
C THR A 141 6.79 -5.61 18.18
N CYS A 142 6.27 -6.75 17.72
CA CYS A 142 6.08 -7.98 18.49
C CYS A 142 7.41 -8.67 18.79
N GLU A 143 7.62 -9.13 20.02
CA GLU A 143 8.74 -10.01 20.39
C GLU A 143 8.46 -11.44 19.91
N ALA A 144 9.39 -12.06 19.20
CA ALA A 144 9.20 -13.42 18.73
C ALA A 144 9.21 -14.43 19.90
N GLY A 145 8.23 -15.34 19.91
CA GLY A 145 8.12 -16.41 20.90
C GLY A 145 7.37 -16.06 22.19
N ILE A 146 6.80 -14.85 22.33
CA ILE A 146 5.87 -14.54 23.42
C ILE A 146 4.41 -14.86 23.02
N ALA A 147 3.55 -15.06 24.01
CA ALA A 147 2.13 -15.32 23.77
C ALA A 147 1.47 -14.20 22.94
N GLY A 148 0.84 -14.55 21.82
CA GLY A 148 0.23 -13.60 20.90
C GLY A 148 1.14 -13.08 19.78
N CYS A 149 2.42 -13.45 19.77
CA CYS A 149 3.36 -13.15 18.68
C CYS A 149 3.77 -14.42 17.92
N GLU A 150 4.32 -14.23 16.72
CA GLU A 150 4.92 -15.31 15.94
C GLU A 150 6.09 -15.95 16.69
N SER A 151 6.28 -17.26 16.50
CA SER A 151 7.44 -17.97 17.06
C SER A 151 8.71 -17.65 16.28
N VAL A 152 9.86 -17.77 16.95
CA VAL A 152 11.16 -17.70 16.27
C VAL A 152 11.23 -18.84 15.25
N THR A 153 11.51 -18.49 13.99
CA THR A 153 11.60 -19.45 12.89
C THR A 153 13.01 -19.42 12.29
N PRO A 154 13.72 -20.56 12.25
CA PRO A 154 15.04 -20.64 11.64
C PRO A 154 15.02 -20.17 10.18
N GLY A 155 16.09 -19.51 9.74
CA GLY A 155 16.22 -18.97 8.38
C GLY A 155 15.63 -17.57 8.17
N LYS A 156 14.98 -16.99 9.19
CA LYS A 156 14.55 -15.58 9.18
C LYS A 156 15.56 -14.66 9.86
N PRO A 157 15.66 -13.38 9.44
CA PRO A 157 16.53 -12.42 10.08
C PRO A 157 15.91 -11.90 11.38
N TYR A 158 16.71 -11.82 12.44
CA TYR A 158 16.30 -11.31 13.75
C TYR A 158 17.33 -10.34 14.31
N VAL A 159 16.82 -9.38 15.08
CA VAL A 159 17.61 -8.55 15.98
C VAL A 159 17.41 -9.03 17.40
N GLN A 160 18.51 -9.15 18.13
CA GLN A 160 18.51 -9.29 19.58
C GLN A 160 19.35 -8.16 20.15
N ALA A 161 18.79 -7.37 21.06
CA ALA A 161 19.52 -6.34 21.78
C ALA A 161 20.03 -6.90 23.12
N SER A 162 21.23 -6.50 23.53
CA SER A 162 21.73 -6.79 24.86
C SER A 162 21.22 -5.74 25.85
N LEU A 163 20.78 -6.20 27.01
CA LEU A 163 20.54 -5.35 28.17
C LEU A 163 21.52 -5.68 29.32
N CYS A 164 22.49 -6.56 29.07
CA CYS A 164 23.47 -7.01 30.03
C CYS A 164 24.82 -6.32 29.81
N ASN A 165 25.41 -5.79 30.87
CA ASN A 165 26.70 -5.08 30.81
C ASN A 165 27.93 -6.00 30.62
N THR A 166 27.75 -7.33 30.66
CA THR A 166 28.84 -8.30 30.44
C THR A 166 28.82 -8.93 29.06
N ASP A 167 27.81 -8.64 28.24
CA ASP A 167 27.80 -9.07 26.85
C ASP A 167 28.84 -8.27 26.05
N ALA A 168 29.59 -8.96 25.18
CA ALA A 168 30.64 -8.34 24.37
C ALA A 168 30.08 -7.48 23.21
N SER A 169 28.80 -7.66 22.87
CA SER A 169 28.13 -6.98 21.75
C SER A 169 26.83 -6.36 22.24
N GLN A 170 26.53 -5.15 21.76
CA GLN A 170 25.30 -4.43 22.13
C GLN A 170 24.06 -5.00 21.45
N TYR A 171 24.21 -5.58 20.26
CA TYR A 171 23.15 -6.27 19.54
C TYR A 171 23.74 -7.31 18.59
N VAL A 172 22.89 -8.24 18.13
CA VAL A 172 23.16 -9.15 17.01
C VAL A 172 22.00 -9.00 16.04
N LEU A 173 22.31 -8.70 14.78
CA LEU A 173 21.38 -8.76 13.65
C LEU A 173 21.91 -9.80 12.67
N ASP A 174 21.21 -10.93 12.56
CA ASP A 174 21.62 -12.04 11.71
C ASP A 174 20.44 -12.99 11.43
N VAL A 175 20.69 -14.08 10.73
CA VAL A 175 19.73 -15.14 10.44
C VAL A 175 19.70 -16.16 11.58
N ASP A 176 18.51 -16.42 12.13
CA ASP A 176 18.33 -17.42 13.17
C ASP A 176 18.67 -18.82 12.65
N GLY A 177 19.46 -19.57 13.43
CA GLY A 177 20.00 -20.87 13.04
C GLY A 177 21.32 -20.83 12.27
N ALA A 178 21.72 -19.68 11.70
CA ALA A 178 23.04 -19.51 11.10
C ALA A 178 24.09 -19.11 12.15
N VAL A 179 23.72 -18.22 13.08
CA VAL A 179 24.54 -17.79 14.20
C VAL A 179 23.81 -17.94 15.53
N ALA A 180 24.57 -17.89 16.62
CA ALA A 180 24.01 -17.83 17.96
C ALA A 180 23.51 -16.41 18.27
N PHE A 181 22.42 -16.35 19.03
CA PHE A 181 21.85 -15.14 19.61
C PHE A 181 21.99 -15.22 21.14
N PRO A 182 23.20 -14.91 21.68
CA PRO A 182 23.54 -15.19 23.07
C PRO A 182 23.20 -14.05 24.03
N LEU A 183 22.61 -12.95 23.54
CA LEU A 183 22.48 -11.73 24.33
C LEU A 183 21.41 -11.86 25.40
N ARG A 184 21.62 -11.17 26.51
CA ARG A 184 20.88 -11.38 27.75
C ARG A 184 20.18 -10.11 28.22
N LYS A 185 19.15 -10.32 29.03
CA LYS A 185 18.44 -9.25 29.75
C LYS A 185 19.34 -8.65 30.83
N LYS A 186 18.84 -7.63 31.52
CA LYS A 186 19.56 -6.90 32.59
C LYS A 186 20.03 -7.78 33.75
N ASP A 187 19.43 -8.95 33.94
CA ASP A 187 19.86 -9.94 34.93
C ASP A 187 21.10 -10.76 34.50
N CYS A 188 21.61 -10.54 33.29
CA CYS A 188 22.75 -11.23 32.70
C CYS A 188 22.66 -12.77 32.71
N THR A 189 21.45 -13.31 32.81
CA THR A 189 21.18 -14.77 32.88
C THR A 189 20.06 -15.18 31.93
N THR A 190 19.00 -14.38 31.83
CA THR A 190 17.87 -14.64 30.95
C THR A 190 18.19 -14.18 29.52
N ALA A 191 17.87 -14.98 28.52
CA ALA A 191 18.03 -14.58 27.12
C ALA A 191 17.15 -13.36 26.79
N ALA A 192 17.72 -12.39 26.05
CA ALA A 192 16.98 -11.23 25.56
C ALA A 192 16.01 -11.63 24.43
N ALA A 193 14.95 -10.85 24.28
CA ALA A 193 13.94 -11.07 23.25
C ALA A 193 14.52 -10.85 21.85
N ARG A 194 13.98 -11.56 20.86
CA ARG A 194 14.33 -11.41 19.45
C ARG A 194 13.16 -10.75 18.72
N ARG A 195 13.44 -9.86 17.77
CA ARG A 195 12.43 -9.25 16.89
C ARG A 195 12.83 -9.47 15.45
N GLU A 196 11.89 -9.91 14.62
CA GLU A 196 12.15 -10.18 13.20
C GLU A 196 12.54 -8.88 12.50
N TYR A 197 13.66 -8.89 11.79
CA TYR A 197 14.11 -7.76 10.98
C TYR A 197 13.33 -7.71 9.67
N MET A 198 12.88 -6.52 9.29
CA MET A 198 12.06 -6.29 8.11
C MET A 198 12.70 -5.22 7.22
N VAL A 199 12.74 -5.52 5.93
CA VAL A 199 13.02 -4.56 4.87
C VAL A 199 11.81 -4.55 3.95
N ASN A 200 11.16 -3.40 3.88
CA ASN A 200 9.97 -3.18 3.06
C ASN A 200 10.34 -2.21 1.94
N VAL A 201 10.34 -2.66 0.69
CA VAL A 201 10.55 -1.79 -0.47
C VAL A 201 9.21 -1.52 -1.13
N TYR A 202 8.77 -0.27 -1.12
CA TYR A 202 7.50 0.15 -1.70
C TYR A 202 7.74 0.67 -3.12
N TYR A 203 6.94 0.17 -4.06
CA TYR A 203 6.98 0.55 -5.47
C TYR A 203 5.59 0.39 -6.10
N ILE A 204 5.40 0.98 -7.28
CA ILE A 204 4.19 0.74 -8.07
C ILE A 204 4.48 -0.39 -9.06
N SER A 205 3.68 -1.45 -9.04
CA SER A 205 3.69 -2.48 -10.10
C SER A 205 2.69 -2.09 -11.20
N ASN A 206 2.96 -2.47 -12.44
CA ASN A 206 2.04 -2.36 -13.58
C ASN A 206 0.86 -3.36 -13.51
N ASN A 207 0.88 -4.31 -12.57
CA ASN A 207 -0.16 -5.30 -12.39
C ASN A 207 -0.56 -5.47 -10.92
N ASN A 208 -1.69 -6.11 -10.66
CA ASN A 208 -2.21 -6.33 -9.31
C ASN A 208 -1.78 -7.65 -8.65
N GLY A 209 -0.76 -8.33 -9.18
CA GLY A 209 -0.34 -9.64 -8.72
C GLY A 209 -1.30 -10.80 -9.02
N SER A 210 -2.43 -10.53 -9.69
CA SER A 210 -3.42 -11.55 -10.10
C SER A 210 -3.53 -11.73 -11.63
N GLY A 211 -2.57 -11.17 -12.36
CA GLY A 211 -2.51 -11.23 -13.83
C GLY A 211 -3.34 -10.17 -14.54
N GLN A 212 -3.85 -9.15 -13.83
CA GLN A 212 -4.52 -8.00 -14.43
C GLN A 212 -3.58 -6.79 -14.47
N ASN A 213 -3.60 -6.06 -15.59
CA ASN A 213 -2.79 -4.85 -15.80
C ASN A 213 -3.43 -3.64 -15.11
N VAL A 214 -3.49 -3.70 -13.78
CA VAL A 214 -3.97 -2.60 -12.93
C VAL A 214 -2.78 -2.12 -12.09
N PRO A 215 -2.35 -0.86 -12.24
CA PRO A 215 -1.27 -0.29 -11.43
C PRO A 215 -1.56 -0.42 -9.95
N THR A 216 -0.60 -0.95 -9.19
CA THR A 216 -0.84 -1.37 -7.80
C THR A 216 0.35 -1.01 -6.93
N LEU A 217 0.09 -0.29 -5.83
CA LEU A 217 1.06 -0.13 -4.77
C LEU A 217 1.41 -1.50 -4.22
N THR A 218 2.68 -1.87 -4.34
CA THR A 218 3.21 -3.18 -3.98
C THR A 218 4.36 -3.00 -3.01
N ARG A 219 4.43 -3.88 -2.01
CA ARG A 219 5.54 -3.93 -1.06
C ARG A 219 6.34 -5.20 -1.28
N LEU A 220 7.62 -5.06 -1.54
CA LEU A 220 8.56 -6.15 -1.57
C LEU A 220 9.08 -6.38 -0.13
N GLU A 221 8.76 -7.53 0.44
CA GLU A 221 9.12 -7.88 1.82
C GLU A 221 10.30 -8.86 1.85
N LEU A 222 11.29 -8.57 2.71
CA LEU A 222 12.33 -9.54 3.03
C LEU A 222 11.76 -10.68 3.88
N THR A 223 11.68 -11.88 3.31
CA THR A 223 11.29 -13.10 4.01
C THR A 223 12.44 -14.11 3.95
N GLY A 224 13.14 -14.28 5.06
CA GLY A 224 14.35 -15.12 5.11
C GLY A 224 15.45 -14.56 4.22
N ALA A 225 15.79 -15.29 3.14
CA ALA A 225 16.79 -14.89 2.16
C ALA A 225 16.19 -14.54 0.78
N ALA A 226 14.89 -14.19 0.74
CA ALA A 226 14.20 -13.83 -0.48
C ALA A 226 13.33 -12.59 -0.29
N PHE A 227 13.18 -11.84 -1.36
CA PHE A 227 12.27 -10.70 -1.45
C PHE A 227 10.98 -11.14 -2.14
N VAL A 228 9.85 -10.98 -1.46
CA VAL A 228 8.55 -11.45 -1.93
C VAL A 228 7.61 -10.27 -2.15
N PRO A 229 7.03 -10.10 -3.35
CA PRO A 229 6.10 -9.00 -3.61
C PRO A 229 4.74 -9.27 -2.99
N VAL A 230 4.20 -8.28 -2.29
CA VAL A 230 2.88 -8.27 -1.66
C VAL A 230 2.09 -7.10 -2.27
N PRO A 231 1.12 -7.36 -3.17
CA PRO A 231 0.23 -6.34 -3.68
C PRO A 231 -0.63 -5.76 -2.54
N LEU A 232 -0.73 -4.43 -2.45
CA LEU A 232 -1.40 -3.75 -1.34
C LEU A 232 -2.66 -3.00 -1.78
N VAL A 233 -2.52 -2.08 -2.74
CA VAL A 233 -3.62 -1.17 -3.13
C VAL A 233 -3.64 -0.96 -4.64
N GLU A 234 -4.74 -1.36 -5.26
CA GLU A 234 -4.95 -1.21 -6.70
C GLU A 234 -5.35 0.23 -7.10
N GLY A 235 -5.03 0.60 -8.33
CA GLY A 235 -5.37 1.90 -8.93
C GLY A 235 -4.44 3.04 -8.52
N ILE A 236 -3.29 2.74 -7.91
CA ILE A 236 -2.26 3.73 -7.61
C ILE A 236 -1.34 3.82 -8.82
N GLU A 237 -1.39 4.96 -9.51
CA GLU A 237 -0.66 5.16 -10.76
C GLU A 237 0.80 5.55 -10.55
N GLU A 238 1.09 6.32 -9.52
CA GLU A 238 2.41 6.92 -9.30
C GLU A 238 2.56 7.29 -7.82
N ILE A 239 3.78 7.18 -7.32
CA ILE A 239 4.19 7.74 -6.03
C ILE A 239 5.45 8.59 -6.25
N ASN A 240 5.49 9.74 -5.58
CA ASN A 240 6.64 10.62 -5.51
C ASN A 240 6.97 10.89 -4.04
N VAL A 241 8.24 10.89 -3.66
CA VAL A 241 8.72 11.06 -2.29
C VAL A 241 9.78 12.15 -2.24
N GLU A 242 9.57 13.11 -1.33
CA GLU A 242 10.55 14.16 -1.04
C GLU A 242 10.89 14.15 0.45
N TYR A 243 12.16 14.43 0.75
CA TYR A 243 12.69 14.49 2.10
C TYR A 243 12.82 15.95 2.54
N GLY A 244 12.24 16.27 3.70
CA GLY A 244 12.55 17.50 4.40
C GLY A 244 13.87 17.35 5.16
N ILE A 245 14.85 18.18 4.83
CA ILE A 245 16.18 18.20 5.44
C ILE A 245 16.25 19.35 6.43
N ASP A 246 16.45 19.00 7.70
CA ASP A 246 16.78 19.94 8.78
C ASP A 246 18.31 20.05 8.86
N THR A 247 18.85 21.24 8.57
CA THR A 247 20.29 21.50 8.51
C THR A 247 20.82 22.23 9.74
N ASP A 248 19.95 22.81 10.56
CA ASP A 248 20.33 23.58 11.76
C ASP A 248 19.93 22.91 13.08
N GLY A 249 19.18 21.81 13.02
CA GLY A 249 18.79 20.96 14.13
C GLY A 249 17.61 21.49 14.95
N ASP A 250 16.81 22.41 14.39
CA ASP A 250 15.65 22.99 15.08
C ASP A 250 14.37 22.11 14.99
N GLY A 251 14.42 21.02 14.21
CA GLY A 251 13.33 20.08 13.99
C GLY A 251 12.37 20.48 12.86
N GLN A 252 12.67 21.53 12.09
CA GLN A 252 11.93 21.96 10.91
C GLN A 252 12.75 21.71 9.64
N PRO A 253 12.11 21.36 8.50
CA PRO A 253 12.82 21.27 7.24
C PRO A 253 13.26 22.65 6.71
N ASP A 254 14.55 22.81 6.44
CA ASP A 254 15.14 23.97 5.75
C ASP A 254 15.10 23.83 4.23
N ALA A 255 15.22 22.58 3.76
CA ALA A 255 15.29 22.24 2.35
C ALA A 255 14.51 20.96 2.05
N TYR A 256 14.15 20.78 0.77
CA TYR A 256 13.51 19.57 0.28
C TYR A 256 14.37 18.96 -0.83
N SER A 257 14.57 17.64 -0.79
CA SER A 257 15.27 16.88 -1.83
C SER A 257 14.59 15.54 -2.08
N ALA A 258 14.51 15.11 -3.34
CA ALA A 258 14.08 13.76 -3.71
C ALA A 258 15.17 12.71 -3.42
N ASP A 259 16.44 13.13 -3.40
CA ASP A 259 17.60 12.28 -3.15
C ASP A 259 18.57 12.97 -2.18
N PRO A 260 18.35 12.85 -0.86
CA PRO A 260 19.28 13.35 0.14
C PRO A 260 20.49 12.43 0.20
N THR A 261 21.53 12.75 -0.58
CA THR A 261 22.85 12.09 -0.53
C THR A 261 23.72 12.63 0.60
#